data_AF-A0A258BR68-F1
#
_entry.id   AF-A0A258BR68-F1
#
_cell.length_a   1.000
_cell.length_b   1.000
_cell.length_c   1.000
_cell.angle_alpha   90.00
_cell.angle_beta   90.00
_cell.angle_gamma   90.00
#
_symmetry.space_group_name_H-M   'P 1'
#
loop_
_entity.id
_entity.type
_entity.pdbx_description
1 polymer ?
#
loop_
_entity_poly.entity_id
_entity_poly.type
_entity_poly.pdbx_seq_one_letter_code
_entity_poly.pdbx_strand_id
1 'polypeptide(L)'
;MRPRLKDADLRTAALGRLLAHAASAPDTLVVNELGLAHGASRVDIAVINGHIRGVEIKAEADSLERLPRQVEAYGRVVDRATLIADERHLPAALSLLPDWWGVISARRAANGAVVFRRLRAERANRATDPMTVARLLWREEVRAILESQGCDARLL
;
A
#
# COMPACT_ATOMS: atom_id res chain seq x y z
N MET A 1 23.88 -7.19 20.61
CA MET A 1 23.46 -6.55 19.34
C MET A 1 21.94 -6.62 19.25
N ARG A 2 21.25 -5.52 18.96
CA ARG A 2 19.79 -5.51 18.91
C ARG A 2 19.30 -6.24 17.64
N PRO A 3 18.24 -7.06 17.70
CA PRO A 3 17.66 -7.64 16.49
C PRO A 3 17.14 -6.55 15.57
N ARG A 4 17.50 -6.67 14.28
CA ARG A 4 17.06 -5.76 13.22
C ARG A 4 15.54 -5.71 13.12
N LEU A 5 15.00 -4.59 12.67
CA LEU A 5 13.58 -4.47 12.36
C LEU A 5 13.32 -5.06 10.97
N LYS A 6 12.58 -6.17 10.90
CA LYS A 6 12.28 -6.89 9.65
C LYS A 6 10.90 -6.50 9.10
N ASP A 7 10.66 -6.80 7.83
CA ASP A 7 9.34 -6.59 7.19
C ASP A 7 8.21 -7.25 7.99
N ALA A 8 8.37 -8.52 8.36
CA ALA A 8 7.35 -9.25 9.13
C ALA A 8 6.99 -8.54 10.45
N ASP A 9 7.98 -7.96 11.16
CA ASP A 9 7.73 -7.20 12.38
C ASP A 9 6.88 -5.95 12.10
N LEU A 10 7.23 -5.20 11.05
CA LEU A 10 6.51 -3.99 10.63
C LEU A 10 5.10 -4.32 10.16
N ARG A 11 4.94 -5.35 9.33
CA ARG A 11 3.67 -5.81 8.77
C ARG A 11 2.71 -6.25 9.87
N THR A 12 3.16 -7.14 10.76
CA THR A 12 2.33 -7.60 11.90
C THR A 12 1.94 -6.44 12.80
N ALA A 13 2.87 -5.54 13.13
CA ALA A 13 2.57 -4.39 13.98
C ALA A 13 1.64 -3.38 13.29
N ALA A 14 1.78 -3.17 11.98
CA ALA A 14 0.92 -2.28 11.21
C ALA A 14 -0.52 -2.83 11.15
N LEU A 15 -0.68 -4.11 10.82
CA LEU A 15 -1.98 -4.78 10.79
C LEU A 15 -2.67 -4.77 12.16
N GLY A 16 -1.93 -5.11 13.22
CA GLY A 16 -2.49 -5.19 14.58
C GLY A 16 -2.73 -3.84 15.27
N ARG A 17 -2.30 -2.72 14.69
CA ARG A 17 -2.43 -1.39 15.34
C ARG A 17 -2.92 -0.30 14.40
N LEU A 18 -2.17 -0.03 13.34
CA LEU A 18 -2.49 1.06 12.41
C LEU A 18 -3.69 0.74 11.52
N LEU A 19 -3.86 -0.54 11.19
CA LEU A 19 -4.92 -1.05 10.30
C LEU A 19 -5.88 -2.00 11.02
N ALA A 20 -5.83 -2.08 12.36
CA ALA A 20 -6.63 -3.04 13.13
C ALA A 20 -8.13 -2.88 12.87
N HIS A 21 -8.61 -1.63 12.82
CA HIS A 21 -10.00 -1.34 12.52
C HIS A 21 -10.38 -1.82 11.11
N ALA A 22 -9.57 -1.46 10.10
CA ALA A 22 -9.78 -1.89 8.72
C ALA A 22 -9.76 -3.43 8.59
N ALA A 23 -8.85 -4.11 9.29
CA ALA A 23 -8.77 -5.58 9.27
C ALA A 23 -9.96 -6.27 9.95
N SER A 24 -10.70 -5.55 10.80
CA SER A 24 -11.89 -6.07 11.48
C SER A 24 -13.22 -5.63 10.85
N ALA A 25 -13.18 -4.70 9.90
CA ALA A 25 -14.38 -4.11 9.32
C ALA A 25 -14.95 -5.02 8.21
N PRO A 26 -16.24 -5.37 8.26
CA PRO A 26 -16.84 -6.36 7.36
C PRO A 26 -16.93 -5.88 5.90
N ASP A 27 -16.93 -4.57 5.68
CA ASP A 27 -16.98 -3.91 4.37
C ASP A 27 -15.58 -3.54 3.82
N THR A 28 -14.53 -4.00 4.50
CA THR A 28 -13.15 -3.65 4.17
C THR A 28 -12.36 -4.89 3.79
N LEU A 29 -11.81 -4.87 2.58
CA LEU A 29 -10.89 -5.90 2.11
C LEU A 29 -9.44 -5.45 2.35
N VAL A 30 -8.69 -6.27 3.10
CA VAL A 30 -7.24 -6.08 3.26
C VAL A 30 -6.52 -7.14 2.44
N VAL A 31 -5.86 -6.70 1.36
CA VAL A 31 -5.07 -7.57 0.48
C VAL A 31 -3.61 -7.40 0.81
N ASN A 32 -2.96 -8.48 1.23
CA ASN A 32 -1.51 -8.48 1.31
C ASN A 32 -0.94 -8.61 -0.09
N GLU A 33 0.01 -7.74 -0.37
CA GLU A 33 0.88 -7.85 -1.51
C GLU A 33 0.13 -7.88 -2.87
N LEU A 34 -0.71 -6.87 -3.12
CA LEU A 34 -1.52 -6.69 -4.33
C LEU A 34 -0.63 -6.32 -5.54
N GLY A 35 -0.68 -7.13 -6.60
CA GLY A 35 0.11 -6.88 -7.82
C GLY A 35 -0.41 -5.68 -8.61
N LEU A 36 0.52 -4.82 -9.06
CA LEU A 36 0.26 -3.69 -9.96
C LEU A 36 1.00 -3.87 -11.27
N ALA A 37 0.53 -3.23 -12.34
CA ALA A 37 1.21 -3.19 -13.64
C ALA A 37 1.64 -4.59 -14.14
N HIS A 38 0.70 -5.55 -14.11
CA HIS A 38 0.94 -6.96 -14.48
C HIS A 38 2.07 -7.63 -13.66
N GLY A 39 2.21 -7.24 -12.39
CA GLY A 39 3.19 -7.82 -11.45
C GLY A 39 4.55 -7.14 -11.43
N ALA A 40 4.77 -6.08 -12.23
CA ALA A 40 6.01 -5.32 -12.23
C ALA A 40 6.23 -4.52 -10.93
N SER A 41 5.16 -4.23 -10.19
CA SER A 41 5.17 -3.63 -8.87
C SER A 41 4.13 -4.29 -7.99
N ARG A 42 4.21 -4.06 -6.68
CA ARG A 42 3.34 -4.67 -5.69
C ARG A 42 3.06 -3.68 -4.57
N VAL A 43 1.80 -3.61 -4.14
CA VAL A 43 1.41 -2.89 -2.93
C VAL A 43 1.55 -3.83 -1.76
N ASP A 44 2.41 -3.54 -0.78
CA ASP A 44 2.67 -4.47 0.33
C ASP A 44 1.41 -4.78 1.13
N ILE A 45 0.59 -3.76 1.40
CA ILE A 45 -0.75 -3.93 1.99
C ILE A 45 -1.70 -2.96 1.30
N ALA A 46 -2.75 -3.48 0.66
CA ALA A 46 -3.84 -2.67 0.15
C ALA A 46 -5.07 -2.80 1.07
N VAL A 47 -5.69 -1.67 1.39
CA VAL A 47 -6.96 -1.58 2.11
C VAL A 47 -8.00 -1.01 1.17
N ILE A 48 -9.11 -1.73 0.98
CA ILE A 48 -10.12 -1.43 -0.02
C ILE A 48 -11.50 -1.36 0.66
N ASN A 49 -12.09 -0.16 0.70
CA ASN A 49 -13.43 0.11 1.22
C ASN A 49 -14.03 1.36 0.56
N GLY A 50 -14.41 1.24 -0.72
CA GLY A 50 -14.88 2.37 -1.54
C GLY A 50 -13.77 3.30 -2.05
N HIS A 51 -12.53 3.09 -1.59
CA HIS A 51 -11.30 3.67 -2.10
C HIS A 51 -10.15 2.70 -1.82
N ILE A 52 -9.06 2.80 -2.58
CA ILE A 52 -7.87 1.97 -2.44
C ILE A 52 -6.79 2.76 -1.70
N ARG A 53 -6.42 2.32 -0.50
CA ARG A 53 -5.27 2.84 0.25
C ARG A 53 -4.14 1.83 0.18
N GLY A 54 -3.02 2.23 -0.42
CA GLY A 54 -1.78 1.44 -0.45
C GLY A 54 -0.85 1.75 0.71
N VAL A 55 -0.22 0.73 1.26
CA VAL A 55 0.86 0.86 2.23
C VAL A 55 2.10 0.17 1.67
N GLU A 56 3.20 0.89 1.64
CA GLU A 56 4.53 0.40 1.31
C GLU A 56 5.34 0.28 2.62
N ILE A 57 6.09 -0.81 2.79
CA ILE A 57 6.91 -1.09 3.96
C ILE A 57 8.39 -1.09 3.55
N LYS A 58 9.25 -0.42 4.34
CA LYS A 58 10.71 -0.47 4.20
C LYS A 58 11.36 -0.77 5.55
N ALA A 59 11.70 -2.03 5.75
CA ALA A 59 12.45 -2.54 6.89
C ALA A 59 13.90 -2.05 6.92
N GLU A 60 14.60 -2.27 8.03
CA GLU A 60 15.95 -1.74 8.25
C GLU A 60 16.98 -2.21 7.21
N ALA A 61 16.78 -3.41 6.65
CA ALA A 61 17.68 -4.02 5.66
C ALA A 61 17.34 -3.68 4.21
N ASP A 62 16.20 -3.02 3.94
CA ASP A 62 15.74 -2.75 2.58
C ASP A 62 16.54 -1.64 1.90
N SER A 63 16.46 -1.60 0.56
CA SER A 63 16.91 -0.47 -0.25
C SER A 63 15.72 0.37 -0.75
N LEU A 64 15.99 1.61 -1.11
CA LEU A 64 15.00 2.52 -1.71
C LEU A 64 15.08 2.57 -3.24
N GLU A 65 15.92 1.76 -3.87
CA GLU A 65 16.18 1.79 -5.31
C GLU A 65 14.90 1.59 -6.14
N ARG A 66 13.96 0.78 -5.63
CA ARG A 66 12.68 0.50 -6.30
C ARG A 66 11.60 1.53 -5.98
N LEU A 67 11.79 2.37 -4.96
CA LEU A 67 10.75 3.28 -4.47
C LEU A 67 10.22 4.23 -5.55
N PRO A 68 11.04 4.85 -6.43
CA PRO A 68 10.52 5.73 -7.47
C PRO A 68 9.54 5.04 -8.42
N ARG A 69 9.84 3.80 -8.84
CA ARG A 69 8.94 3.00 -9.69
C ARG A 69 7.69 2.57 -8.94
N GLN A 70 7.81 2.26 -7.66
CA GLN A 70 6.67 1.93 -6.81
C GLN A 70 5.75 3.15 -6.67
N VAL A 71 6.29 4.34 -6.42
CA VAL A 71 5.54 5.60 -6.37
C VAL A 71 4.74 5.84 -7.65
N GLU A 72 5.36 5.67 -8.82
CA GLU A 72 4.69 5.80 -10.11
C GLU A 72 3.56 4.78 -10.27
N ALA A 73 3.83 3.50 -10.00
CA ALA A 73 2.85 2.42 -10.12
C ALA A 73 1.65 2.62 -9.18
N TYR A 74 1.91 2.98 -7.92
CA TYR A 74 0.87 3.33 -6.95
C TYR A 74 0.07 4.54 -7.42
N GLY A 75 0.75 5.57 -7.94
CA GLY A 75 0.11 6.80 -8.42
C GLY A 75 -0.97 6.57 -9.47
N ARG A 76 -0.86 5.51 -10.27
CA ARG A 76 -1.88 5.14 -11.27
C ARG A 76 -3.07 4.37 -10.70
N VAL A 77 -2.99 3.89 -9.46
CA VAL A 77 -3.93 2.89 -8.93
C VAL A 77 -4.59 3.32 -7.62
N VAL A 78 -3.80 3.74 -6.64
CA VAL A 78 -4.30 3.96 -5.28
C VAL A 78 -4.79 5.39 -5.09
N ASP A 79 -5.89 5.56 -4.36
CA ASP A 79 -6.42 6.88 -3.99
C ASP A 79 -5.58 7.54 -2.90
N ARG A 80 -4.92 6.74 -2.06
CA ARG A 80 -4.02 7.18 -0.98
C ARG A 80 -2.89 6.20 -0.79
N ALA A 81 -1.73 6.70 -0.36
CA ALA A 81 -0.56 5.89 -0.12
C ALA A 81 0.16 6.30 1.16
N THR A 82 0.75 5.34 1.85
CA THR A 82 1.57 5.59 3.05
C THR A 82 2.82 4.73 3.02
N LEU A 83 3.97 5.36 3.24
CA LEU A 83 5.22 4.64 3.51
C LEU A 83 5.35 4.42 5.02
N ILE A 84 5.54 3.17 5.44
CA ILE A 84 6.00 2.79 6.78
C ILE A 84 7.46 2.36 6.65
N ALA A 85 8.38 3.12 7.23
CA ALA A 85 9.81 2.85 7.06
C ALA A 85 10.60 2.95 8.36
N ASP A 86 11.65 2.13 8.46
CA ASP A 86 12.69 2.32 9.47
C ASP A 86 13.28 3.73 9.40
N GLU A 87 13.61 4.31 10.57
CA GLU A 87 14.04 5.70 10.67
C GLU A 87 15.22 6.07 9.78
N ARG A 88 16.12 5.12 9.51
CA ARG A 88 17.29 5.35 8.64
C ARG A 88 16.94 5.71 7.20
N HIS A 89 15.78 5.28 6.71
CA HIS A 89 15.37 5.47 5.31
C HIS A 89 14.68 6.81 5.08
N LEU A 90 14.17 7.42 6.15
CA LEU A 90 13.28 8.58 6.05
C LEU A 90 13.90 9.79 5.36
N PRO A 91 15.17 10.18 5.62
CA PRO A 91 15.76 11.33 4.93
C PRO A 91 15.78 11.16 3.41
N ALA A 92 16.17 9.99 2.92
CA ALA A 92 16.20 9.69 1.49
C ALA A 92 14.78 9.51 0.92
N ALA A 93 13.92 8.75 1.61
CA ALA A 93 12.56 8.48 1.15
C ALA A 93 11.74 9.77 0.99
N LEU A 94 11.87 10.73 1.91
CA LEU A 94 11.14 12.01 1.82
C LEU A 94 11.49 12.81 0.56
N SER A 95 12.70 12.68 0.03
CA SER A 95 13.10 13.32 -1.23
C SER A 95 12.54 12.62 -2.48
N LEU A 96 12.15 11.35 -2.36
CA LEU A 96 11.62 10.53 -3.46
C LEU A 96 10.10 10.50 -3.50
N LEU A 97 9.45 10.75 -2.35
CA LEU A 97 8.00 10.65 -2.22
C LEU A 97 7.31 11.97 -2.58
N PRO A 98 6.27 11.95 -3.44
CA PRO A 98 5.45 13.12 -3.67
C PRO A 98 4.69 13.51 -2.39
N ASP A 99 4.24 14.76 -2.34
CA ASP A 99 3.69 15.39 -1.13
C ASP A 99 2.41 14.73 -0.60
N TRP A 100 1.66 14.05 -1.47
CA TRP A 100 0.43 13.35 -1.12
C TRP A 100 0.64 12.04 -0.35
N TRP A 101 1.86 11.48 -0.35
CA TRP A 101 2.14 10.26 0.41
C TRP A 101 2.20 10.51 1.90
N GLY A 102 1.49 9.71 2.68
CA GLY A 102 1.70 9.62 4.12
C GLY A 102 3.07 9.01 4.43
N VAL A 103 3.65 9.40 5.56
CA VAL A 103 4.93 8.86 6.03
C VAL A 103 4.84 8.55 7.51
N ILE A 104 5.13 7.31 7.86
CA ILE A 104 5.18 6.80 9.21
C ILE A 104 6.58 6.25 9.46
N SER A 105 7.26 6.87 10.42
CA SER A 105 8.48 6.33 11.02
C SER A 105 8.13 5.09 11.82
N ALA A 106 8.91 4.04 11.66
CA ALA A 106 8.88 2.86 12.49
C ALA A 106 10.26 2.64 13.11
N ARG A 107 10.29 2.27 14.39
CA ARG A 107 11.50 1.84 15.06
C ARG A 107 11.18 0.76 16.06
N ARG A 108 12.15 -0.09 16.36
CA ARG A 108 12.04 -0.97 17.53
C ARG A 108 12.24 -0.10 18.81
N ALA A 109 11.57 -0.39 19.91
CA ALA A 109 11.76 0.19 21.24
C ALA A 109 12.60 -0.74 22.15
N ALA A 110 13.14 -0.22 23.26
CA ALA A 110 14.07 -0.98 24.12
C ALA A 110 13.46 -2.31 24.62
N ASN A 111 12.14 -2.32 24.88
CA ASN A 111 11.35 -3.50 25.24
C ASN A 111 11.00 -4.43 24.05
N GLY A 112 11.59 -4.22 22.88
CA GLY A 112 11.37 -5.03 21.67
C GLY A 112 10.14 -4.64 20.84
N ALA A 113 9.23 -3.82 21.34
CA ALA A 113 8.02 -3.42 20.61
C ALA A 113 8.33 -2.55 19.39
N VAL A 114 7.56 -2.69 18.31
CA VAL A 114 7.58 -1.72 17.20
C VAL A 114 6.81 -0.48 17.61
N VAL A 115 7.40 0.70 17.42
CA VAL A 115 6.78 2.00 17.70
C VAL A 115 6.65 2.76 16.39
N PHE A 116 5.45 3.27 16.14
CA PHE A 116 5.13 4.08 14.97
C PHE A 116 5.01 5.55 15.36
N ARG A 117 5.52 6.43 14.50
CA ARG A 117 5.33 7.88 14.59
C ARG A 117 4.95 8.43 13.22
N ARG A 118 3.79 9.06 13.11
CA ARG A 118 3.38 9.73 11.88
C ARG A 118 4.21 11.01 11.70
N LEU A 119 4.84 11.16 10.53
CA LEU A 119 5.64 12.33 10.16
C LEU A 119 4.92 13.19 9.13
N ARG A 120 4.18 12.57 8.22
CA ARG A 120 3.37 13.24 7.21
C ARG A 120 2.04 12.52 7.05
N ALA A 121 0.93 13.26 7.05
CA ALA A 121 -0.38 12.70 6.76
C ALA A 121 -0.56 12.50 5.26
N GLU A 122 -1.18 11.40 4.85
CA GLU A 122 -1.53 11.15 3.46
C GLU A 122 -2.64 12.07 2.97
N ARG A 123 -2.58 12.41 1.68
CA ARG A 123 -3.59 13.20 0.97
C ARG A 123 -4.15 12.36 -0.19
N ALA A 124 -5.23 12.86 -0.78
CA ALA A 124 -5.81 12.21 -1.95
C ALA A 124 -4.86 12.33 -3.15
N ASN A 125 -4.61 11.20 -3.82
CA ASN A 125 -4.01 11.13 -5.12
C ASN A 125 -5.08 11.49 -6.18
N ARG A 126 -4.72 12.36 -7.14
CA ARG A 126 -5.62 12.77 -8.24
C ARG A 126 -5.16 12.24 -9.61
N ALA A 127 -4.14 11.39 -9.63
CA ALA A 127 -3.51 10.91 -10.85
C ALA A 127 -3.83 9.43 -11.16
N THR A 128 -4.88 8.87 -10.55
CA THR A 128 -5.32 7.50 -10.83
C THR A 128 -5.76 7.38 -12.29
N ASP A 129 -5.40 6.26 -12.92
CA ASP A 129 -5.79 5.92 -14.28
C ASP A 129 -6.92 4.87 -14.23
N PRO A 130 -8.15 5.20 -14.63
CA PRO A 130 -9.29 4.29 -14.56
C PRO A 130 -9.04 2.95 -15.27
N MET A 131 -8.30 2.96 -16.38
CA MET A 131 -7.98 1.73 -17.12
C MET A 131 -7.01 0.86 -16.32
N THR A 132 -5.99 1.44 -15.69
CA THR A 132 -5.07 0.69 -14.82
C THR A 132 -5.79 0.14 -13.58
N VAL A 133 -6.73 0.90 -13.00
CA VAL A 133 -7.56 0.42 -11.88
C VAL A 133 -8.46 -0.74 -12.31
N ALA A 134 -9.13 -0.63 -13.45
CA ALA A 134 -9.98 -1.71 -13.98
C ALA A 134 -9.21 -3.01 -14.23
N ARG A 135 -7.91 -2.93 -14.57
CA ARG A 135 -7.02 -4.10 -14.74
C ARG A 135 -6.68 -4.83 -13.44
N LEU A 136 -7.10 -4.33 -12.27
CA LEU A 136 -7.03 -5.10 -11.03
C LEU A 136 -8.10 -6.19 -10.97
N LEU A 137 -9.19 -6.03 -11.73
CA LEU A 137 -10.30 -6.97 -11.76
C LEU A 137 -9.89 -8.25 -12.49
N TRP A 138 -10.33 -9.37 -11.95
CA TRP A 138 -10.25 -10.67 -12.60
C TRP A 138 -11.25 -10.71 -13.74
N ARG A 139 -10.98 -11.54 -14.76
CA ARG A 139 -11.86 -11.65 -15.94
C ARG A 139 -13.33 -11.92 -15.56
N GLU A 140 -13.56 -12.79 -14.59
CA GLU A 140 -14.93 -13.12 -14.14
C GLU A 140 -15.60 -11.95 -13.40
N GLU A 141 -14.84 -11.11 -12.69
CA GLU A 141 -15.37 -9.89 -12.07
C GLU A 141 -15.77 -8.87 -13.13
N VAL A 142 -14.93 -8.68 -14.16
CA VAL A 142 -15.26 -7.80 -15.30
C VAL A 142 -16.51 -8.32 -16.02
N ARG A 143 -16.59 -9.62 -16.28
CA ARG A 143 -17.77 -10.25 -16.89
C ARG A 143 -19.03 -10.00 -16.07
N ALA A 144 -19.00 -10.27 -14.76
CA ALA A 144 -20.14 -10.06 -13.88
C ALA A 144 -20.59 -8.59 -13.86
N ILE A 145 -19.64 -7.65 -13.86
CA ILE A 145 -19.95 -6.22 -13.97
C ILE A 145 -20.64 -5.90 -15.30
N LEU A 146 -20.09 -6.35 -16.44
CA LEU A 146 -20.69 -6.12 -17.76
C LEU A 146 -22.09 -6.71 -17.88
N GLU A 147 -22.30 -7.94 -17.41
CA GLU A 147 -23.61 -8.60 -17.41
C GLU A 147 -24.63 -7.82 -16.55
N SER A 148 -24.20 -7.30 -15.39
CA SER A 148 -25.05 -6.47 -14.52
C SER A 148 -25.51 -5.15 -15.18
N GLN A 149 -24.78 -4.69 -16.20
CA GLN A 149 -25.10 -3.51 -17.00
C GLN A 149 -25.83 -3.86 -18.32
N GLY A 150 -26.15 -5.14 -18.54
CA GLY A 150 -26.83 -5.61 -19.75
C GLY A 150 -25.93 -5.71 -20.99
N CYS A 151 -24.60 -5.72 -20.83
CA CYS A 151 -23.66 -5.92 -21.92
C CYS A 151 -23.39 -7.42 -22.18
N ASP A 152 -23.29 -7.84 -23.45
CA ASP A 152 -22.90 -9.21 -23.79
C ASP A 152 -21.39 -9.41 -23.52
N ALA A 153 -21.07 -10.25 -22.53
CA ALA A 153 -19.70 -10.53 -22.09
C ALA A 153 -18.99 -11.63 -22.90
N ARG A 154 -19.53 -12.05 -24.06
CA ARG A 154 -18.92 -13.05 -24.95
C ARG A 154 -17.58 -12.64 -25.59
N LEU A 155 -17.15 -11.38 -25.42
CA LEU A 155 -15.94 -10.83 -26.03
C LEU A 155 -14.76 -10.62 -25.05
N LEU A 156 -14.88 -11.10 -23.79
CA LEU A 156 -13.80 -11.12 -22.79
C LEU A 156 -13.10 -12.48 -22.68
#